data_AF-A0A1S3DR90-F1
#
_entry.id   AF-A0A1S3DR90-F1
#
_cell.length_a   1.000
_cell.length_b   1.000
_cell.length_c   1.000
_cell.angle_alpha   90.00
_cell.angle_beta   90.00
_cell.angle_gamma   90.00
#
_symmetry.space_group_name_H-M   'P 1'
#
loop_
_entity.id
_entity.type
_entity.pdbx_description
1 polymer ?
#
loop_
_entity_poly.entity_id
_entity_poly.type
_entity_poly.pdbx_seq_one_letter_code
_entity_poly.pdbx_strand_id
1 'polypeptide(L)'
;MTPDKAVDFQFDLTDHYTKDELDRNTSGVLVGDNVRIILNQQNRVGLPEIQAGFLSSPGVNCAKVCDKWVENHFCLLVWKLCCLERSYPDVFKGK
;
A
#
# COMPACT_ATOMS: atom_id res chain seq x y z
N MET A 1 -3.73 -16.07 0.06
CA MET A 1 -3.59 -15.05 1.11
C MET A 1 -4.47 -15.42 2.28
N THR A 2 -3.92 -15.50 3.49
CA THR A 2 -4.68 -15.55 4.75
C THR A 2 -4.49 -14.23 5.50
N PRO A 3 -5.37 -13.85 6.45
CA PRO A 3 -5.26 -12.57 7.15
C PRO A 3 -3.92 -12.38 7.86
N ASP A 4 -3.37 -13.44 8.45
CA ASP A 4 -2.06 -13.44 9.12
C ASP A 4 -0.88 -13.22 8.17
N LYS A 5 -1.04 -13.56 6.88
CA LYS A 5 -0.02 -13.33 5.84
C LYS A 5 -0.18 -11.99 5.13
N ALA A 6 -1.32 -11.34 5.29
CA ALA A 6 -1.59 -10.06 4.65
C ALA A 6 -0.73 -8.93 5.22
N VAL A 7 -0.28 -9.04 6.48
CA VAL A 7 0.57 -8.04 7.16
C VAL A 7 1.93 -7.87 6.49
N ASP A 8 2.50 -8.97 5.98
CA ASP A 8 3.82 -9.00 5.34
C ASP A 8 3.74 -8.72 3.83
N PHE A 9 2.54 -8.42 3.31
CA PHE A 9 2.36 -8.17 1.88
C PHE A 9 3.07 -6.89 1.46
N GLN A 10 3.70 -6.95 0.27
CA GLN A 10 4.37 -5.81 -0.33
C GLN A 10 3.93 -5.69 -1.79
N PHE A 11 3.53 -4.48 -2.17
CA PHE A 11 3.29 -4.11 -3.56
C PHE A 11 4.62 -3.87 -4.26
N ASP A 12 4.81 -4.51 -5.41
CA ASP A 12 5.96 -4.26 -6.27
C ASP A 12 5.56 -3.22 -7.32
N LEU A 13 6.19 -2.05 -7.27
CA LEU A 13 5.85 -0.96 -8.18
C LEU A 13 6.53 -1.08 -9.54
N THR A 14 7.41 -2.07 -9.71
CA THR A 14 8.03 -2.35 -11.03
C THR A 14 7.01 -2.83 -12.06
N ASP A 15 5.84 -3.31 -11.62
CA ASP A 15 4.72 -3.66 -12.50
C ASP A 15 3.99 -2.42 -13.07
N HIS A 16 4.18 -1.24 -12.45
CA HIS A 16 3.46 -0.01 -12.79
C HIS A 16 4.36 1.13 -13.27
N TYR A 17 5.64 1.12 -12.91
CA TYR A 17 6.61 2.17 -13.21
C TYR A 17 7.90 1.58 -13.78
N THR A 18 8.58 2.35 -14.62
CA THR A 18 9.90 1.93 -15.10
C THR A 18 10.95 2.02 -13.98
N LYS A 19 11.99 1.21 -14.08
CA LYS A 19 13.08 1.21 -13.10
C LYS A 19 13.76 2.57 -12.97
N ASP A 20 13.98 3.27 -14.08
CA ASP A 20 14.58 4.62 -14.07
C ASP A 20 13.71 5.66 -13.35
N GLU A 21 12.38 5.55 -13.45
CA GLU A 21 11.44 6.41 -12.72
C GLU A 21 11.51 6.15 -11.23
N LEU A 22 11.55 4.88 -10.81
CA LEU A 22 11.62 4.48 -9.40
C LEU A 22 12.96 4.86 -8.77
N ASP A 23 14.07 4.58 -9.45
CA ASP A 23 15.42 4.83 -8.95
C ASP A 23 15.72 6.34 -8.78
N ARG A 24 15.07 7.20 -9.58
CA ARG A 24 15.16 8.67 -9.47
C ARG A 24 14.15 9.25 -8.50
N ASN A 25 13.16 8.47 -8.05
CA ASN A 25 12.08 8.97 -7.22
C ASN A 25 12.49 9.04 -5.73
N THR A 26 13.07 10.17 -5.35
CA THR A 26 13.40 10.49 -3.95
C THR A 26 12.25 11.13 -3.19
N SER A 27 11.16 11.48 -3.88
CA SER A 27 10.04 12.27 -3.33
C SER A 27 8.77 11.46 -3.05
N GLY A 28 8.83 10.15 -3.30
CA GLY A 28 7.70 9.25 -3.24
C GLY A 28 6.77 9.30 -4.45
N VAL A 29 5.89 8.33 -4.53
CA VAL A 29 4.86 8.21 -5.55
C VAL A 29 3.58 8.87 -5.03
N LEU A 30 2.95 9.70 -5.86
CA LEU A 30 1.64 10.26 -5.54
C LEU A 30 0.58 9.18 -5.74
N VAL A 31 -0.19 8.91 -4.70
CA VAL A 31 -1.34 8.00 -4.74
C VAL A 31 -2.64 8.79 -4.55
N GLY A 32 -3.76 8.09 -4.39
CA GLY A 32 -5.06 8.71 -4.10
C GLY A 32 -5.01 9.74 -2.95
N ASP A 33 -5.97 10.64 -2.94
CA ASP A 33 -6.14 11.68 -1.91
C ASP A 33 -4.93 12.61 -1.73
N ASN A 34 -4.12 12.77 -2.79
CA ASN A 34 -2.89 13.58 -2.81
C ASN A 34 -1.83 13.14 -1.78
N VAL A 35 -1.84 11.86 -1.40
CA VAL A 35 -0.88 11.30 -0.45
C VAL A 35 0.38 10.87 -1.20
N ARG A 36 1.55 11.08 -0.60
CA ARG A 36 2.82 10.58 -1.14
C ARG A 36 3.30 9.39 -0.32
N ILE A 37 3.63 8.31 -1.01
CA ILE A 37 4.23 7.12 -0.41
C ILE A 37 5.70 7.06 -0.80
N ILE A 38 6.58 7.05 0.19
CA ILE A 38 8.01 6.82 0.00
C ILE A 38 8.23 5.32 -0.10
N LEU A 39 8.97 4.88 -1.12
CA LEU A 39 9.24 3.47 -1.37
C LEU A 39 10.40 2.99 -0.50
N ASN A 40 10.45 1.68 -0.24
CA ASN A 40 11.63 1.09 0.35
C ASN A 40 12.77 0.95 -0.68
N GLN A 41 13.95 0.52 -0.22
CA GLN A 41 15.15 0.38 -1.07
C GLN A 41 15.02 -0.65 -2.20
N GLN A 42 13.99 -1.49 -2.16
CA GLN A 42 13.68 -2.49 -3.18
C GLN A 42 12.53 -2.04 -4.09
N ASN A 43 12.16 -0.76 -4.08
CA ASN A 43 11.06 -0.19 -4.86
C ASN A 43 9.69 -0.82 -4.53
N ARG A 44 9.51 -1.26 -3.28
CA ARG A 44 8.28 -1.88 -2.78
C ARG A 44 7.60 -1.04 -1.72
N VAL A 45 6.31 -1.28 -1.55
CA VAL A 45 5.45 -0.64 -0.55
C VAL A 45 4.77 -1.71 0.29
N GLY A 46 5.07 -1.76 1.57
CA GLY A 46 4.39 -2.60 2.55
C GLY A 46 3.68 -1.76 3.61
N LEU A 47 3.38 -2.41 4.74
CA LEU A 47 2.74 -1.77 5.88
C LEU A 47 3.48 -0.51 6.38
N PRO A 48 4.82 -0.48 6.55
CA PRO A 48 5.50 0.70 7.06
C PRO A 48 5.33 1.93 6.17
N GLU A 49 5.45 1.75 4.86
CA GLU A 49 5.31 2.82 3.87
C GLU A 49 3.86 3.32 3.80
N ILE A 50 2.88 2.41 3.83
CA ILE A 50 1.45 2.74 3.88
C ILE A 50 1.09 3.48 5.18
N GLN A 51 1.63 3.03 6.31
CA GLN A 51 1.37 3.66 7.61
C GLN A 51 1.92 5.08 7.66
N ALA A 52 3.15 5.29 7.18
CA ALA A 52 3.72 6.64 7.07
C ALA A 52 2.91 7.54 6.13
N GLY A 53 2.51 7.02 4.97
CA GLY A 53 1.65 7.74 4.01
C GLY A 53 0.30 8.13 4.63
N PHE A 54 -0.39 7.18 5.27
CA PHE A 54 -1.69 7.43 5.89
C PHE A 54 -1.61 8.47 7.02
N LEU A 55 -0.63 8.34 7.92
CA LEU A 55 -0.49 9.26 9.06
C LEU A 55 -0.03 10.67 8.64
N SER A 56 0.59 10.80 7.46
CA SER A 56 0.95 12.10 6.87
C SER A 56 -0.11 12.66 5.91
N SER A 57 -1.21 11.94 5.69
CA SER A 57 -2.24 12.32 4.74
C SER A 57 -2.97 13.60 5.18
N PRO A 58 -3.23 14.54 4.25
CA PRO A 58 -4.01 15.73 4.57
C PRO A 58 -5.38 15.37 5.16
N GLY A 59 -5.71 15.94 6.32
CA GLY A 59 -6.98 15.70 7.01
C GLY A 59 -6.98 14.51 7.98
N VAL A 60 -5.93 13.69 8.01
CA VAL A 60 -5.77 12.66 9.05
C VAL A 60 -5.22 13.30 10.33
N ASN A 61 -5.94 13.13 11.43
CA ASN A 61 -5.43 13.46 12.76
C ASN A 61 -4.79 12.21 13.37
N CYS A 62 -3.46 12.11 13.26
CA CYS A 62 -2.69 10.96 13.73
C CYS A 62 -2.91 10.65 15.23
N ALA A 63 -3.20 11.65 16.07
CA ALA A 63 -3.47 11.44 17.49
C ALA A 63 -4.77 10.68 17.79
N LYS A 64 -5.66 10.52 16.79
CA LYS A 64 -6.91 9.75 16.91
C LYS A 64 -6.79 8.33 16.36
N VAL A 65 -5.69 8.00 15.71
CA VAL A 65 -5.43 6.66 15.17
C VAL A 65 -4.81 5.83 16.27
N CYS A 66 -5.52 4.81 16.74
CA CYS A 66 -4.98 3.94 17.80
C CYS A 66 -3.88 3.02 17.27
N ASP A 67 -3.05 2.53 18.19
CA ASP A 67 -2.00 1.56 17.89
C ASP A 67 -2.59 0.35 17.15
N LYS A 68 -1.89 -0.08 16.09
CA LYS A 68 -2.29 -1.18 15.18
C LYS A 68 -3.55 -0.96 14.35
N TRP A 69 -4.21 0.20 14.43
CA TRP A 69 -5.39 0.46 13.60
C TRP A 69 -5.08 0.32 12.10
N VAL A 70 -3.97 0.93 11.68
CA VAL A 70 -3.51 0.89 10.28
C VAL A 70 -3.13 -0.52 9.87
N GLU A 71 -2.36 -1.23 10.69
CA GLU A 71 -1.99 -2.64 10.48
C GLU A 71 -3.21 -3.52 10.27
N ASN A 72 -4.20 -3.43 11.16
CA ASN A 72 -5.41 -4.22 11.07
C ASN A 72 -6.18 -3.93 9.77
N HIS A 73 -6.36 -2.65 9.42
CA HIS A 73 -7.08 -2.26 8.21
C HIS A 73 -6.32 -2.62 6.93
N PHE A 74 -4.99 -2.49 6.95
CA PHE A 74 -4.11 -2.92 5.87
C PHE A 74 -4.32 -4.42 5.57
N CYS A 75 -4.26 -5.27 6.60
CA CYS A 75 -4.49 -6.70 6.47
C CYS A 75 -5.86 -7.03 5.86
N LEU A 76 -6.92 -6.36 6.34
CA LEU A 76 -8.28 -6.56 5.84
C LEU A 76 -8.41 -6.15 4.37
N LEU A 77 -7.83 -5.01 3.98
CA LEU A 77 -7.88 -4.51 2.62
C LEU A 77 -7.12 -5.42 1.65
N VAL A 78 -5.86 -5.75 1.97
CA VAL A 78 -5.05 -6.67 1.16
C VAL A 78 -5.74 -8.01 1.01
N TRP A 79 -6.24 -8.59 2.11
CA TRP A 79 -6.91 -9.88 2.06
C TRP A 79 -8.19 -9.82 1.20
N LYS A 80 -9.00 -8.76 1.35
CA LYS A 80 -10.19 -8.54 0.53
C LYS A 80 -9.83 -8.44 -0.96
N LEU A 81 -8.83 -7.65 -1.31
CA LEU A 81 -8.40 -7.47 -2.70
C LEU A 81 -7.95 -8.80 -3.31
N CYS A 82 -7.11 -9.57 -2.62
CA CYS A 82 -6.69 -10.90 -3.09
C CYS A 82 -7.88 -11.87 -3.26
N CYS A 83 -8.86 -11.82 -2.35
CA CYS A 83 -10.07 -12.64 -2.48
C CYS A 83 -10.91 -12.24 -3.70
N LEU A 84 -11.03 -10.94 -3.98
CA LEU A 84 -11.77 -10.42 -5.13
C LEU A 84 -11.11 -10.82 -6.45
N GLU A 85 -9.79 -10.63 -6.60
CA GLU A 85 -9.07 -11.04 -7.80
C GLU A 85 -9.17 -12.55 -8.04
N ARG A 86 -9.10 -13.36 -6.99
CA ARG A 86 -9.21 -14.82 -7.11
C ARG A 86 -10.62 -15.28 -7.46
N SER A 87 -11.65 -14.65 -6.88
CA SER A 87 -13.04 -15.10 -7.05
C SER A 87 -13.68 -14.57 -8.33
N TYR A 88 -13.23 -13.40 -8.79
CA TYR A 88 -13.78 -12.70 -9.95
C TYR A 88 -12.64 -12.15 -10.84
N PRO A 89 -11.78 -13.03 -11.38
CA PRO A 89 -10.58 -12.62 -12.11
C PRO A 89 -10.90 -11.77 -13.34
N ASP A 90 -11.98 -12.05 -14.07
CA ASP A 90 -12.38 -11.28 -15.25
C ASP A 90 -12.78 -9.84 -14.93
N VAL A 91 -13.11 -9.56 -13.66
CA VAL A 91 -13.55 -8.24 -13.21
C VAL A 91 -12.43 -7.47 -12.53
N PHE A 92 -11.59 -8.12 -11.72
CA PHE A 92 -10.67 -7.42 -10.81
C PHE A 92 -9.18 -7.68 -11.05
N LYS A 93 -8.79 -8.65 -11.90
CA LYS A 93 -7.38 -8.95 -12.09
C LYS A 93 -6.61 -7.75 -12.63
N GLY A 94 -5.61 -7.27 -11.88
CA GLY A 94 -4.70 -6.20 -12.30
C GLY A 94 -5.35 -4.81 -12.40
N LYS A 95 -6.45 -4.58 -11.67
CA LYS A 95 -7.11 -3.28 -11.57
C LYS A 95 -6.76 -2.52 -10.31
#